data_AF-A0A2I3MM31-F1
#
_entry.id   AF-A0A2I3MM31-F1
#
_cell.length_a   1.000
_cell.length_b   1.000
_cell.length_c   1.000
_cell.angle_alpha   90.00
_cell.angle_beta   90.00
_cell.angle_gamma   90.00
#
_symmetry.space_group_name_H-M   'P 1'
#
loop_
_entity.id
_entity.type
_entity.pdbx_description
1 polymer ?
#
loop_
_entity_poly.entity_id
_entity_poly.type
_entity_poly.pdbx_seq_one_letter_code
_entity_poly.pdbx_strand_id
1 'polypeptide(L)'
;MGLAGVCVLRRSAGYILGGAAGQSVAATAAARRRSEGGWASGGVRSFSRAAAAMAPIKVRLLADPTGAFGKETDLLLDDSLVSIFGNRRLKRFSMVVQDGIVKALNVEPDGTGLTCSLAPSIISQL
;
A
#
# COMPACT_ATOMS: atom_id res chain seq x y z
N MET A 1 43.45 21.18 -38.24
CA MET A 1 44.05 22.53 -38.13
C MET A 1 42.91 23.54 -38.12
N GLY A 2 42.79 24.34 -37.04
CA GLY A 2 41.91 25.53 -36.94
C GLY A 2 40.41 25.25 -36.83
N LEU A 3 39.61 25.93 -35.99
CA LEU A 3 39.81 27.05 -35.07
C LEU A 3 38.76 26.94 -33.97
N ALA A 4 39.16 27.19 -32.72
CA ALA A 4 38.26 27.49 -31.62
C ALA A 4 37.56 28.84 -31.89
N GLY A 5 36.29 28.97 -31.48
CA GLY A 5 35.49 30.16 -31.79
C GLY A 5 34.37 30.44 -30.80
N VAL A 6 34.75 30.98 -29.65
CA VAL A 6 34.02 32.01 -28.87
C VAL A 6 32.75 31.61 -28.11
N CYS A 7 32.87 31.66 -26.77
CA CYS A 7 31.79 31.80 -25.80
C CYS A 7 31.13 33.19 -25.89
N VAL A 8 29.80 33.27 -25.86
CA VAL A 8 29.08 34.52 -25.57
C VAL A 8 28.15 34.35 -24.37
N LEU A 9 28.69 34.82 -23.25
CA LEU A 9 28.10 35.65 -22.19
C LEU A 9 26.59 35.54 -21.88
N ARG A 10 26.33 34.96 -20.69
CA ARG A 10 25.39 35.42 -19.66
C ARG A 10 24.63 36.73 -19.97
N ARG A 11 23.30 36.71 -19.91
CA ARG A 11 22.54 37.89 -19.46
C ARG A 11 21.43 37.47 -18.49
N SER A 12 21.63 37.89 -17.25
CA SER A 12 20.63 37.93 -16.19
C SER A 12 19.57 38.97 -16.58
N ALA A 13 18.30 38.60 -16.48
CA ALA A 13 17.20 39.56 -16.35
C ALA A 13 16.10 38.89 -15.52
N GLY A 14 16.12 39.18 -14.22
CA GLY A 14 14.96 38.96 -13.36
C GLY A 14 13.90 40.03 -13.66
N TYR A 15 12.64 39.63 -13.61
CA TYR A 15 11.53 40.55 -13.40
C TYR A 15 10.62 39.95 -12.32
N ILE A 16 10.56 40.64 -11.18
CA ILE A 16 9.53 40.52 -10.16
C ILE A 16 8.41 41.49 -10.57
N LEU A 17 7.21 40.98 -10.79
CA LEU A 17 5.91 41.66 -10.68
C LEU A 17 4.88 40.52 -10.66
N GLY A 18 4.07 40.34 -9.63
CA GLY A 18 3.00 41.26 -9.22
C GLY A 18 1.70 40.49 -9.45
N GLY A 19 0.96 40.21 -8.38
CA GLY A 19 -0.12 39.21 -8.37
C GLY A 19 -1.30 39.50 -9.28
N ALA A 20 -1.97 38.43 -9.72
CA ALA A 20 -3.40 38.40 -10.01
C ALA A 20 -3.87 36.94 -9.99
N ALA A 21 -5.05 36.75 -9.40
CA ALA A 21 -5.71 35.47 -9.23
C ALA A 21 -5.86 34.70 -10.56
N GLY A 22 -5.52 33.42 -10.51
CA GLY A 22 -5.79 32.46 -11.57
C GLY A 22 -5.77 31.07 -10.98
N GLN A 23 -6.94 30.53 -10.65
CA GLN A 23 -7.07 29.11 -10.36
C GLN A 23 -6.73 28.35 -11.64
N SER A 24 -5.51 27.82 -11.72
CA SER A 24 -5.18 26.78 -12.68
C SER A 24 -5.19 25.46 -11.93
N VAL A 25 -6.22 24.66 -12.17
CA VAL A 25 -6.26 23.27 -11.74
C VAL A 25 -5.33 22.50 -12.68
N ALA A 26 -4.03 22.57 -12.40
CA ALA A 26 -3.06 21.69 -13.03
C ALA A 26 -3.18 20.34 -12.33
N ALA A 27 -3.87 19.40 -12.98
CA ALA A 27 -3.84 17.99 -12.61
C ALA A 27 -2.38 17.49 -12.72
N THR A 28 -1.64 17.56 -11.62
CA THR A 28 -0.33 16.92 -11.52
C THR A 28 -0.57 15.41 -11.55
N ALA A 29 -0.25 14.81 -12.69
CA ALA A 29 -0.16 13.37 -12.86
C ALA A 29 0.77 12.80 -11.78
N ALA A 30 0.18 12.17 -10.77
CA ALA A 30 0.92 11.48 -9.73
C ALA A 30 1.64 10.29 -10.39
N ALA A 31 2.95 10.43 -10.52
CA ALA A 31 3.87 9.45 -11.05
C ALA A 31 3.64 8.08 -10.37
N ARG A 32 3.13 7.14 -11.16
CA ARG A 32 2.96 5.74 -10.80
C ARG A 32 4.35 5.11 -10.72
N ARG A 33 5.02 5.16 -9.56
CA ARG A 33 6.18 4.27 -9.31
C ARG A 33 5.65 2.86 -9.18
N ARG A 34 5.73 2.09 -10.26
CA ARG A 34 5.76 0.63 -10.20
C ARG A 34 7.04 0.25 -9.48
N SER A 35 6.91 -0.28 -8.26
CA SER A 35 7.99 -1.04 -7.64
C SER A 35 7.73 -2.51 -7.98
N GLU A 36 8.39 -2.99 -9.02
CA GLU A 36 8.62 -4.42 -9.21
C GLU A 36 9.58 -4.87 -8.09
N GLY A 37 9.08 -5.69 -7.17
CA GLY A 37 9.88 -6.14 -6.03
C GLY A 37 9.27 -7.38 -5.41
N GLY A 38 9.79 -8.54 -5.85
CA GLY A 38 9.45 -9.85 -5.32
C GLY A 38 9.54 -9.92 -3.80
N TRP A 39 8.68 -10.74 -3.21
CA TRP A 39 8.66 -11.03 -1.78
C TRP A 39 9.91 -11.83 -1.46
N ALA A 40 10.94 -11.16 -0.95
CA ALA A 40 12.10 -11.83 -0.40
C ALA A 40 11.83 -12.08 1.09
N SER A 41 11.96 -13.34 1.49
CA SER A 41 11.96 -13.78 2.87
C SER A 41 13.06 -13.03 3.65
N GLY A 42 12.66 -12.06 4.47
CA GLY A 42 13.57 -11.31 5.35
C GLY A 42 13.47 -9.79 5.33
N GLY A 43 12.66 -9.18 4.45
CA GLY A 43 12.47 -7.72 4.43
C GLY A 43 11.25 -7.28 5.22
N VAL A 44 11.41 -6.51 6.29
CA VAL A 44 10.29 -5.81 6.95
C VAL A 44 9.74 -4.76 5.97
N ARG A 45 8.59 -5.03 5.38
CA ARG A 45 7.90 -4.09 4.49
C ARG A 45 6.98 -3.20 5.33
N SER A 46 7.29 -1.92 5.40
CA SER A 46 6.41 -0.94 6.02
C SER A 46 5.14 -0.74 5.17
N PHE A 47 3.97 -0.82 5.79
CA PHE A 47 2.72 -0.49 5.11
C PHE A 47 2.63 1.04 4.93
N SER A 48 2.88 1.57 3.74
CA SER A 48 2.82 3.02 3.46
C SER A 48 1.39 3.60 3.54
N ARG A 49 1.19 4.59 4.42
CA ARG A 49 -0.10 5.21 4.77
C ARG A 49 -0.62 6.12 3.65
N ALA A 50 -1.77 5.78 3.05
CA ALA A 50 -2.56 6.70 2.23
C ALA A 50 -3.67 7.30 3.11
N ALA A 51 -3.71 8.62 3.24
CA ALA A 51 -4.72 9.33 4.02
C ALA A 51 -5.79 9.92 3.09
N ALA A 52 -7.02 9.39 3.14
CA ALA A 52 -8.18 10.03 2.53
C ALA A 52 -8.85 10.94 3.58
N ALA A 53 -9.09 12.21 3.23
CA ALA A 53 -9.68 13.19 4.13
C ALA A 53 -11.21 13.10 4.13
N MET A 54 -11.79 12.30 5.02
CA MET A 54 -13.19 12.33 5.46
C MET A 54 -13.35 11.42 6.68
N ALA A 55 -13.59 11.99 7.87
CA ALA A 55 -13.64 11.35 9.19
C ALA A 55 -12.40 10.49 9.57
N PRO A 56 -12.00 10.42 10.86
CA PRO A 56 -10.93 9.53 11.27
C PRO A 56 -11.37 8.07 11.11
N ILE A 57 -10.88 7.41 10.06
CA ILE A 57 -11.07 5.97 9.86
C ILE A 57 -10.33 5.24 10.99
N LYS A 58 -11.08 4.52 11.85
CA LYS A 58 -10.52 3.76 12.98
C LYS A 58 -9.74 2.51 12.56
N VAL A 59 -10.07 1.94 11.40
CA VAL A 59 -9.50 0.69 10.88
C VAL A 59 -8.87 0.94 9.52
N ARG A 60 -7.56 0.72 9.40
CA ARG A 60 -6.86 0.85 8.13
C ARG A 60 -7.25 -0.30 7.19
N LEU A 61 -7.78 0.04 6.01
CA LEU A 61 -8.09 -0.92 4.96
C LEU A 61 -6.85 -1.12 4.08
N LEU A 62 -6.48 -2.38 3.84
CA LEU A 62 -5.37 -2.78 2.98
C LEU A 62 -5.89 -3.73 1.90
N ALA A 63 -5.40 -3.57 0.68
CA ALA A 63 -5.76 -4.41 -0.45
C ALA A 63 -4.56 -5.27 -0.88
N ASP A 64 -4.79 -6.57 -1.05
CA ASP A 64 -3.84 -7.51 -1.67
C ASP A 64 -4.45 -8.07 -2.97
N PRO A 65 -4.35 -7.34 -4.09
CA PRO A 65 -5.01 -7.72 -5.34
C PRO A 65 -4.41 -8.99 -5.96
N THR A 66 -3.13 -9.26 -5.71
CA THR A 66 -2.40 -10.41 -6.26
C THR A 66 -2.46 -11.65 -5.37
N GLY A 67 -3.01 -11.52 -4.15
CA GLY A 67 -2.99 -12.54 -3.12
C GLY A 67 -1.58 -12.89 -2.67
N ALA A 68 -0.61 -11.98 -2.80
CA ALA A 68 0.80 -12.30 -2.58
C ALA A 68 1.10 -12.48 -1.09
N PHE A 69 0.43 -11.73 -0.21
CA PHE A 69 0.51 -11.96 1.23
C PHE A 69 -0.08 -13.33 1.60
N GLY A 70 -1.25 -13.65 1.03
CA GLY A 70 -1.91 -14.93 1.27
C GLY A 70 -1.08 -16.14 0.82
N LYS A 71 -0.37 -16.02 -0.32
CA LYS A 71 0.54 -17.07 -0.82
C LYS A 71 1.74 -17.28 0.10
N GLU A 72 2.35 -16.20 0.57
CA GLU A 72 3.55 -16.28 1.44
C GLU A 72 3.22 -16.81 2.83
N THR A 73 2.01 -16.53 3.32
CA THR A 73 1.56 -16.94 4.66
C THR A 73 0.73 -18.22 4.67
N ASP A 74 0.46 -18.80 3.50
CA ASP A 74 -0.46 -19.93 3.29
C ASP A 74 -1.87 -19.72 3.90
N LEU A 75 -2.33 -18.46 3.89
CA LEU A 75 -3.64 -18.05 4.39
C LEU A 75 -4.69 -17.92 3.28
N LEU A 76 -4.50 -18.60 2.14
CA LEU A 76 -5.49 -18.63 1.07
C LEU A 76 -6.55 -19.70 1.31
N LEU A 77 -7.78 -19.38 0.94
CA LEU A 77 -8.88 -20.34 0.84
C LEU A 77 -8.64 -21.34 -0.28
N ASP A 78 -9.35 -22.46 -0.20
CA ASP A 78 -9.31 -23.52 -1.18
C ASP A 78 -10.09 -23.14 -2.45
N ASP A 79 -9.92 -23.96 -3.49
CA ASP A 79 -10.48 -23.68 -4.82
C ASP A 79 -12.01 -23.78 -4.90
N SER A 80 -12.66 -24.25 -3.82
CA SER A 80 -14.12 -24.40 -3.71
C SER A 80 -14.89 -23.11 -3.97
N LEU A 81 -14.30 -21.95 -3.66
CA LEU A 81 -14.94 -20.63 -3.81
C LEU A 81 -14.42 -19.84 -5.02
N VAL A 82 -13.48 -20.40 -5.78
CA VAL A 82 -12.88 -19.72 -6.94
C VAL A 82 -13.91 -19.51 -8.05
N SER A 83 -14.88 -20.41 -8.22
CA SER A 83 -15.95 -20.27 -9.21
C SER A 83 -16.82 -19.03 -8.97
N ILE A 84 -16.98 -18.62 -7.72
CA ILE A 84 -17.81 -17.47 -7.31
C ILE A 84 -16.99 -16.18 -7.32
N PHE A 85 -15.76 -16.21 -6.79
CA PHE A 85 -14.93 -15.01 -6.63
C PHE A 85 -13.98 -14.73 -7.80
N GLY A 86 -13.79 -15.70 -8.69
CA GLY A 86 -12.82 -15.66 -9.79
C GLY A 86 -11.36 -15.86 -9.35
N ASN A 87 -11.07 -15.87 -8.05
CA ASN A 87 -9.74 -16.05 -7.48
C ASN A 87 -9.78 -16.66 -6.07
N ARG A 88 -8.62 -17.13 -5.59
CA ARG A 88 -8.45 -17.57 -4.19
C ARG A 88 -8.41 -16.34 -3.29
N ARG A 89 -9.37 -16.24 -2.37
CA ARG A 89 -9.43 -15.18 -1.35
C ARG A 89 -8.68 -15.60 -0.10
N LEU A 90 -8.39 -14.63 0.78
CA LEU A 90 -7.83 -14.93 2.10
C LEU A 90 -8.86 -15.67 2.94
N LYS A 91 -8.38 -16.63 3.74
CA LYS A 91 -9.09 -17.15 4.90
C LYS A 91 -9.41 -15.99 5.84
N ARG A 92 -10.48 -16.12 6.60
CA ARG A 92 -10.79 -15.20 7.67
C ARG A 92 -9.86 -15.52 8.85
N PHE A 93 -9.05 -14.55 9.22
CA PHE A 93 -8.12 -14.67 10.32
C PHE A 93 -7.98 -13.34 11.05
N SER A 94 -7.42 -13.42 12.26
CA SER A 94 -6.93 -12.25 12.97
C SER A 94 -5.57 -12.53 13.61
N MET A 95 -4.76 -11.49 13.79
CA MET A 95 -3.44 -11.64 14.39
C MET A 95 -3.05 -10.43 15.23
N VAL A 96 -2.30 -10.69 16.29
CA VAL A 96 -1.63 -9.67 17.10
C VAL A 96 -0.16 -9.64 16.67
N VAL A 97 0.29 -8.48 16.21
CA VAL A 97 1.67 -8.26 15.76
C VAL A 97 2.33 -7.23 16.67
N GLN A 98 3.44 -7.62 17.31
CA GLN A 98 4.28 -6.74 18.13
C GLN A 98 5.69 -6.72 17.52
N ASP A 99 6.19 -5.53 17.18
CA ASP A 99 7.52 -5.32 16.58
C ASP A 99 7.79 -6.20 15.35
N GLY A 100 6.76 -6.43 14.52
CA GLY A 100 6.86 -7.26 13.33
C GLY A 100 6.80 -8.77 13.57
N ILE A 101 6.63 -9.20 14.83
CA ILE A 101 6.51 -10.61 15.21
C ILE A 101 5.05 -10.92 15.52
N VAL A 102 4.53 -12.01 14.96
CA VAL A 102 3.19 -12.52 15.24
C VAL A 102 3.18 -13.16 16.63
N LYS A 103 2.38 -12.63 17.56
CA LYS A 103 2.23 -13.14 18.93
C LYS A 103 1.03 -14.06 19.09
N ALA A 104 -0.05 -13.75 18.40
CA ALA A 104 -1.26 -14.57 18.35
C ALA A 104 -1.77 -14.60 16.91
N LEU A 105 -2.27 -15.76 16.48
CA LEU A 105 -2.86 -15.98 15.17
C LEU A 105 -4.11 -16.85 15.32
N ASN A 106 -5.26 -16.29 14.99
CA ASN A 106 -6.55 -16.97 15.02
C ASN A 106 -7.03 -17.16 13.59
N VAL A 107 -7.04 -18.40 13.10
CA VAL A 107 -7.55 -18.74 11.76
C VAL A 107 -8.84 -19.52 11.93
N GLU A 108 -9.88 -19.15 11.17
CA GLU A 108 -11.14 -19.89 11.18
C GLU A 108 -10.93 -21.30 10.58
N PRO A 109 -11.46 -22.35 11.21
CA PRO A 109 -11.21 -23.73 10.81
C PRO A 109 -11.79 -24.06 9.42
N ASP A 110 -12.91 -23.44 9.07
CA ASP A 110 -13.55 -23.52 7.75
C ASP A 110 -13.07 -22.41 6.80
N GLY A 111 -12.23 -21.49 7.29
CA GLY A 111 -11.71 -20.35 6.54
C GLY A 111 -12.72 -19.22 6.32
N THR A 112 -14.01 -19.40 6.58
CA THR A 112 -15.06 -18.38 6.37
C THR A 112 -15.90 -18.06 7.62
N GLY A 113 -15.72 -18.82 8.70
CA GLY A 113 -16.56 -18.80 9.88
C GLY A 113 -16.47 -17.52 10.71
N LEU A 114 -17.36 -17.39 11.69
CA LEU A 114 -17.52 -16.22 12.54
C LEU A 114 -17.23 -16.51 14.02
N THR A 115 -16.04 -17.07 14.32
CA THR A 115 -15.71 -17.54 15.68
C THR A 115 -14.45 -16.89 16.24
N CYS A 116 -13.29 -17.50 16.04
CA CYS A 116 -12.03 -17.15 16.69
C CYS A 116 -11.42 -15.82 16.19
N SER A 117 -11.75 -15.39 14.97
CA SER A 117 -11.17 -14.19 14.36
C SER A 117 -11.93 -12.88 14.64
N LEU A 118 -13.02 -12.94 15.41
CA LEU A 118 -13.81 -11.76 15.80
C LEU A 118 -13.04 -10.83 16.76
N ALA A 119 -13.43 -9.55 16.77
CA ALA A 119 -12.80 -8.54 17.63
C ALA A 119 -12.83 -8.87 19.14
N PRO A 120 -13.93 -9.40 19.72
CA PRO A 120 -13.95 -9.76 21.14
C PRO A 120 -12.88 -10.81 21.50
N SER A 121 -12.66 -11.79 20.62
CA SER A 121 -11.68 -12.86 20.79
C SER A 121 -10.24 -12.33 20.81
N ILE A 122 -9.94 -11.31 20.01
CA ILE A 122 -8.62 -10.67 19.99
C ILE A 122 -8.42 -9.81 21.24
N ILE A 123 -9.45 -9.08 21.67
CA ILE A 123 -9.34 -8.18 22.85
C ILE A 123 -8.95 -8.97 24.10
N SER A 124 -9.40 -10.22 24.24
CA SER A 124 -8.96 -11.10 25.34
C SER A 124 -7.51 -11.60 25.25
N GLN A 125 -6.82 -11.39 24.12
CA GLN A 125 -5.45 -11.84 23.86
C GLN A 125 -4.42 -10.70 23.92
N LEU A 126 -4.88 -9.45 24.07
CA LEU A 126 -4.05 -8.25 24.20
C LEU A 126 -3.61 -8.04 25.65
#